data_AF-A0A7S3UMD1-F1
#
_entry.id   AF-A0A7S3UMD1-F1
#
_cell.length_a   1.000
_cell.length_b   1.000
_cell.length_c   1.000
_cell.angle_alpha   90.00
_cell.angle_beta   90.00
_cell.angle_gamma   90.00
#
_symmetry.space_group_name_H-M   'P 1'
#
loop_
_entity.id
_entity.type
_entity.pdbx_description
1 polymer ?
#
loop_
_entity_poly.entity_id
_entity_poly.type
_entity_poly.pdbx_seq_one_letter_code
_entity_poly.pdbx_strand_id
1 'polypeptide(L)'
;LKSCFFEDFCILGRSGGISTLVVPGAGKAHFDSFADNPFATKGQKRESIVKSVLDKIPADMISIDPDMIGKIDPNVKMDEFGNPQEPLPPSDKQQKKKKVRQNSVRKSKISSRLKSKAAKSQNEMREKRQAA
;
A
#
# COMPACT_ATOMS: atom_id res chain seq x y z
N LEU A 1 -13.54 -7.76 32.68
CA LEU A 1 -12.40 -7.30 33.49
C LEU A 1 -11.86 -6.03 32.84
N LYS A 2 -11.68 -4.95 33.60
CA LYS A 2 -11.23 -3.64 33.09
C LYS A 2 -10.18 -3.08 34.03
N SER A 3 -8.99 -2.77 33.52
CA SER A 3 -7.98 -2.01 34.29
C SER A 3 -8.25 -0.51 34.20
N CYS A 4 -8.03 0.22 35.30
CA CYS A 4 -7.88 1.67 35.29
C CYS A 4 -6.49 2.03 34.75
N PHE A 5 -6.38 3.03 33.88
CA PHE A 5 -5.12 3.35 33.20
C PHE A 5 -4.13 4.14 34.06
N PHE A 6 -4.63 4.94 35.02
CA PHE A 6 -3.81 5.84 35.84
C PHE A 6 -3.84 5.49 37.32
N GLU A 7 -4.57 4.44 37.70
CA GLU A 7 -4.72 4.00 39.07
C GLU A 7 -4.52 2.49 39.16
N ASP A 8 -4.04 2.04 40.31
CA ASP A 8 -3.75 0.63 40.61
C ASP A 8 -5.02 -0.14 41.03
N PHE A 9 -6.07 -0.02 40.23
CA PHE A 9 -7.35 -0.71 40.42
C PHE A 9 -7.77 -1.50 39.18
N CYS A 10 -8.27 -2.71 39.41
CA CYS A 10 -8.87 -3.58 38.40
C CYS A 10 -10.35 -3.83 38.75
N ILE A 11 -11.23 -3.59 37.78
CA ILE A 11 -12.67 -3.77 37.92
C ILE A 11 -13.07 -5.14 37.33
N LEU A 12 -13.75 -5.94 38.14
CA LEU A 12 -14.30 -7.24 37.79
C LEU A 12 -15.83 -7.17 37.75
N GLY A 13 -16.41 -7.47 36.59
CA GLY A 13 -17.84 -7.73 36.48
C GLY A 13 -18.12 -9.20 36.76
N ARG A 14 -19.00 -9.48 37.72
CA ARG A 14 -19.48 -10.82 38.10
C ARG A 14 -21.01 -10.87 37.97
N SER A 15 -21.60 -12.07 37.98
CA SER A 15 -23.05 -12.23 37.95
C SER A 15 -23.78 -11.47 39.08
N GLY A 16 -23.15 -11.36 40.25
CA GLY A 16 -23.65 -10.62 41.41
C GLY A 16 -23.31 -9.12 41.45
N GLY A 17 -22.81 -8.52 40.37
CA GLY A 17 -22.48 -7.09 40.31
C GLY A 17 -21.01 -6.79 39.98
N ILE A 18 -20.48 -5.70 40.52
CA ILE A 18 -19.13 -5.21 40.22
C ILE A 18 -18.28 -5.26 41.48
N SER A 19 -17.01 -5.67 41.35
CA SER A 19 -16.01 -5.57 42.42
C SER A 19 -14.73 -4.93 41.93
N THR A 20 -14.14 -4.09 42.76
CA THR A 20 -12.86 -3.43 42.50
C THR A 20 -11.77 -4.11 43.32
N LEU A 21 -10.68 -4.50 42.67
CA LEU A 21 -9.50 -5.11 43.27
C LEU A 21 -8.34 -4.12 43.17
N VAL A 22 -7.56 -3.94 44.24
CA VAL A 22 -6.29 -3.21 44.19
C VAL A 22 -5.24 -4.10 43.54
N VAL A 23 -4.60 -3.63 42.48
CA VAL A 23 -3.51 -4.33 41.79
C VAL A 23 -2.33 -3.37 41.68
N PRO A 24 -1.36 -3.45 42.61
CA PRO A 24 -0.20 -2.56 42.61
C PRO A 24 0.59 -2.66 41.29
N GLY A 25 0.96 -1.52 40.72
CA GLY A 25 1.76 -1.47 39.49
C GLY A 25 1.00 -1.80 38.20
N ALA A 26 -0.33 -1.83 38.22
CA ALA A 26 -1.16 -1.98 37.02
C ALA A 26 -1.38 -0.65 36.29
N GLY A 27 -1.32 0.49 36.99
CA GLY A 27 -1.52 1.82 36.45
C GLY A 27 -0.25 2.45 35.90
N LYS A 28 -0.41 3.32 34.90
CA LYS A 28 0.67 4.18 34.40
C LYS A 28 0.80 5.41 35.27
N ALA A 29 1.95 5.57 35.95
CA ALA A 29 2.20 6.69 36.85
C ALA A 29 2.18 8.07 36.15
N HIS A 30 2.69 8.14 34.92
CA HIS A 30 2.76 9.39 34.15
C HIS A 30 1.64 9.46 33.11
N PHE A 31 0.69 10.37 33.32
CA PHE A 31 -0.36 10.67 32.35
C PHE A 31 0.08 11.73 31.35
N ASP A 32 -0.46 11.69 30.15
CA ASP A 32 -0.26 12.73 29.13
C ASP A 32 -1.45 13.70 29.19
N SER A 33 -1.18 14.94 29.60
CA SER A 33 -2.19 15.99 29.74
C SER A 33 -2.92 16.35 28.44
N PHE A 34 -2.29 16.13 27.27
CA PHE A 34 -2.89 16.47 25.98
C PHE A 34 -3.72 15.34 25.37
N ALA A 35 -3.39 14.09 25.71
CA ALA A 35 -4.11 12.92 25.23
C ALA A 35 -5.23 12.52 26.20
N ASP A 36 -4.85 12.10 27.42
CA ASP A 36 -5.75 11.48 28.39
C ASP A 36 -5.53 12.07 29.78
N ASN A 37 -6.19 13.20 30.04
CA ASN A 37 -6.09 13.90 31.33
C ASN A 37 -7.26 13.52 32.27
N PRO A 38 -7.01 12.76 33.37
CA PRO A 38 -8.04 12.41 34.34
C PRO A 38 -8.57 13.62 35.11
N PHE A 39 -7.76 14.67 35.26
CA PHE A 39 -8.08 15.89 36.00
C PHE A 39 -8.60 17.03 35.10
N ALA A 40 -9.03 16.72 33.87
CA ALA A 40 -9.46 17.73 32.91
C ALA A 40 -10.68 18.53 33.41
N THR A 41 -10.59 19.85 33.28
CA THR A 41 -11.71 20.76 33.54
C THR A 41 -12.83 20.60 32.50
N LYS A 42 -14.03 21.12 32.80
CA LYS A 42 -15.15 21.08 31.85
C LYS A 42 -14.83 21.77 30.51
N GLY A 43 -14.05 22.85 30.53
CA GLY A 43 -13.62 23.55 29.31
C GLY A 43 -12.68 22.69 28.47
N GLN A 44 -11.61 22.18 29.09
CA GLN A 44 -10.64 21.29 28.44
C GLN A 44 -11.29 20.04 27.85
N LYS A 45 -12.28 19.45 28.53
CA LYS A 45 -13.03 18.31 27.99
C LYS A 45 -13.81 18.66 26.73
N ARG A 46 -14.44 19.84 26.67
CA ARG A 46 -15.17 20.28 25.46
C ARG A 46 -14.21 20.48 24.29
N GLU A 47 -13.09 21.14 24.52
CA GLU A 47 -12.07 21.38 23.49
C GLU A 47 -11.43 20.07 23.00
N SER A 48 -11.10 19.15 23.91
CA SER A 48 -10.56 17.83 23.58
C SER A 48 -11.55 17.00 22.74
N ILE A 49 -12.84 17.03 23.08
CA ILE A 49 -13.87 16.34 22.29
C ILE A 49 -13.96 16.95 20.89
N VAL A 50 -14.04 18.28 20.78
CA VAL A 50 -14.09 18.95 19.46
C VAL A 50 -12.88 18.57 18.62
N LYS A 51 -11.68 18.60 19.21
CA LYS A 51 -10.45 18.19 18.55
C LYS A 51 -10.52 16.72 18.10
N SER A 52 -10.96 15.80 18.95
CA SER A 52 -11.07 14.37 18.62
C SER A 52 -12.05 14.08 17.47
N VAL A 53 -13.10 14.90 17.33
CA VAL A 53 -14.08 14.76 16.25
C VAL A 53 -13.50 15.27 14.93
N LEU A 54 -12.76 16.38 14.97
CA LEU A 54 -12.10 16.93 13.78
C LEU A 54 -10.94 16.06 13.31
N ASP A 55 -10.18 15.50 14.24
CA ASP A 55 -9.02 14.63 13.97
C ASP A 55 -9.43 13.17 13.69
N LYS A 56 -10.74 12.87 13.65
CA LYS A 56 -11.25 11.51 13.47
C LYS A 56 -10.82 10.96 12.10
N ILE A 57 -10.06 9.87 12.12
CA ILE A 57 -9.64 9.18 10.89
C ILE A 57 -10.84 8.56 10.15
N PRO A 58 -10.89 8.63 8.81
CA PRO A 58 -11.87 7.92 8.02
C PRO A 58 -11.64 6.40 8.07
N ALA A 59 -12.70 5.62 7.80
CA ALA A 59 -12.63 4.16 7.87
C ALA A 59 -11.63 3.56 6.87
N ASP A 60 -11.46 4.18 5.70
CA ASP A 60 -10.57 3.70 4.64
C ASP A 60 -9.07 3.79 5.02
N MET A 61 -8.72 4.57 6.05
CA MET A 61 -7.36 4.67 6.57
C MET A 61 -7.02 3.57 7.59
N ILE A 62 -7.97 2.71 7.96
CA ILE A 62 -7.72 1.63 8.91
C ILE A 62 -7.04 0.47 8.16
N SER A 63 -5.73 0.40 8.28
CA SER A 63 -4.90 -0.67 7.70
C SER A 63 -4.19 -1.47 8.79
N ILE A 64 -3.67 -2.65 8.42
CA ILE A 64 -2.84 -3.48 9.30
C ILE A 64 -1.53 -2.75 9.64
N ASP A 65 -0.95 -2.09 8.64
CA ASP A 65 0.27 -1.29 8.79
C ASP A 65 -0.07 0.20 8.76
N PRO A 66 0.08 0.94 9.88
CA PRO A 66 -0.24 2.37 9.92
C PRO A 66 0.69 3.22 9.05
N ASP A 67 1.92 2.75 8.81
CA ASP A 67 2.92 3.41 7.96
C ASP A 67 2.63 3.27 6.45
N MET A 68 1.52 2.67 6.06
CA MET A 68 1.11 2.58 4.66
C MET A 68 0.72 3.95 4.09
N ILE A 69 0.18 4.83 4.93
CA ILE A 69 -0.30 6.15 4.52
C ILE A 69 0.90 6.98 4.03
N GLY A 70 0.92 7.28 2.72
CA GLY A 70 2.00 8.02 2.07
C GLY A 70 3.03 7.17 1.31
N LYS A 71 2.89 5.83 1.29
CA LYS A 71 3.69 4.97 0.41
C LYS A 71 3.15 4.99 -1.01
N ILE A 72 4.05 4.92 -1.98
CA ILE A 72 3.69 4.79 -3.40
C ILE A 72 3.48 3.31 -3.70
N ASP A 73 2.33 2.98 -4.27
CA ASP A 73 2.04 1.62 -4.71
C ASP A 73 2.98 1.23 -5.86
N PRO A 74 3.82 0.18 -5.70
CA PRO A 74 4.79 -0.21 -6.74
C PRO A 74 4.13 -0.82 -7.97
N ASN A 75 2.82 -1.11 -7.91
CA ASN A 75 2.05 -1.73 -9.00
C ASN A 75 1.28 -0.74 -9.86
N VAL A 76 1.30 0.55 -9.53
CA VAL A 76 0.64 1.58 -10.35
C VAL A 76 1.56 1.92 -11.51
N LYS A 77 1.14 1.55 -12.73
CA LYS A 77 1.76 2.04 -13.96
C LYS A 77 1.16 3.42 -14.24
N MET A 78 2.01 4.44 -14.18
CA MET A 78 1.65 5.79 -14.56
C MET A 78 1.73 5.95 -16.08
N ASP A 79 0.83 6.75 -16.64
CA ASP A 79 0.90 7.19 -18.03
C ASP A 79 2.08 8.16 -18.24
N GLU A 80 2.47 8.45 -19.49
CA GLU A 80 3.46 9.49 -19.81
C GLU A 80 3.12 10.88 -19.25
N PHE A 81 1.86 11.09 -18.85
CA PHE A 81 1.32 12.30 -18.25
C PHE A 81 1.11 12.22 -16.73
N GLY A 82 1.52 11.13 -16.07
CA GLY A 82 1.46 10.99 -14.60
C GLY A 82 0.07 10.70 -14.02
N ASN A 83 -0.91 10.37 -14.86
CA ASN A 83 -2.25 9.98 -14.39
C ASN A 83 -2.28 8.50 -14.01
N PRO A 84 -2.99 8.11 -12.92
CA PRO A 84 -3.23 6.71 -12.59
C PRO A 84 -4.14 6.08 -13.65
N GLN A 85 -3.71 4.99 -14.29
CA GLN A 85 -4.57 4.20 -15.16
C GLN A 85 -5.72 3.61 -14.34
N GLU A 86 -6.97 3.92 -14.70
CA GLU A 86 -8.13 3.25 -14.08
C GLU A 86 -8.00 1.73 -14.23
N PRO A 87 -8.23 0.95 -13.15
CA PRO A 87 -8.22 -0.49 -13.25
C PRO A 87 -9.36 -0.91 -14.18
N LEU A 88 -9.01 -1.36 -15.38
CA LEU A 88 -9.94 -2.02 -16.29
C LEU A 88 -10.71 -3.08 -15.51
N PRO A 89 -12.05 -3.17 -15.66
CA PRO A 89 -12.86 -4.15 -14.92
C PRO A 89 -12.28 -5.54 -15.12
N PRO A 90 -12.29 -6.41 -14.09
CA PRO A 90 -11.68 -7.72 -14.16
C PRO A 90 -12.34 -8.48 -15.31
N SER A 91 -11.64 -8.55 -16.43
CA SER A 91 -12.04 -9.41 -17.53
C SER A 91 -11.86 -10.81 -16.97
N ASP A 92 -12.95 -11.55 -16.81
CA ASP A 92 -12.97 -12.96 -16.41
C ASP A 92 -11.93 -13.74 -17.23
N LYS A 93 -10.72 -13.86 -16.69
CA LYS A 93 -9.68 -14.73 -17.23
C LYS A 93 -10.00 -16.14 -16.76
N GLN A 94 -11.11 -16.67 -17.28
CA GLN A 94 -11.30 -18.11 -17.32
C GLN A 94 -10.06 -18.72 -17.98
N GLN A 95 -9.36 -19.52 -17.17
CA GLN A 95 -8.14 -20.22 -17.51
C GLN A 95 -8.37 -21.14 -18.72
N LYS A 96 -8.19 -20.63 -19.95
CA LYS A 96 -7.96 -21.50 -21.11
C LYS A 96 -6.47 -21.72 -21.26
N LYS A 97 -5.97 -22.82 -20.69
CA LYS A 97 -4.70 -23.45 -21.05
C LYS A 97 -4.65 -23.64 -22.57
N LYS A 98 -4.09 -22.69 -23.32
CA LYS A 98 -3.79 -22.86 -24.74
C LYS A 98 -2.44 -23.56 -24.86
N LYS A 99 -2.51 -24.84 -25.26
CA LYS A 99 -1.40 -25.67 -25.70
C LYS A 99 -0.48 -24.89 -26.65
N VAL A 100 0.82 -24.98 -26.38
CA VAL A 100 1.93 -24.51 -27.22
C VAL A 100 1.74 -25.00 -28.65
N ARG A 101 1.55 -24.09 -29.61
CA ARG A 101 1.73 -24.39 -31.04
C ARG A 101 2.96 -23.64 -31.55
N GLN A 102 3.89 -24.44 -32.06
CA GLN A 102 5.19 -24.07 -32.62
C GLN A 102 5.06 -22.98 -33.68
N ASN A 103 5.71 -21.82 -33.47
CA ASN A 103 5.86 -20.78 -34.49
C ASN A 103 7.31 -20.24 -34.56
N SER A 104 8.29 -21.09 -34.27
CA SER A 104 9.73 -20.78 -34.30
C SER A 104 10.33 -20.79 -35.72
N VAL A 105 9.65 -21.36 -36.72
CA VAL A 105 10.24 -21.59 -38.06
C VAL A 105 10.10 -20.37 -38.99
N ARG A 106 9.14 -19.46 -38.76
CA ARG A 106 8.92 -18.30 -39.65
C ARG A 106 9.83 -17.10 -39.33
N LYS A 107 10.28 -16.95 -38.08
CA LYS A 107 11.16 -15.84 -37.67
C LYS A 107 12.61 -16.00 -38.19
N SER A 108 13.09 -17.22 -38.38
CA SER A 108 14.48 -17.49 -38.84
C SER A 108 14.71 -17.19 -40.32
N LYS A 109 13.70 -17.37 -41.19
CA LYS A 109 13.82 -17.07 -42.63
C LYS A 109 13.76 -15.57 -42.96
N ILE A 110 13.13 -14.77 -42.10
CA ILE A 110 13.03 -13.31 -42.28
C ILE A 110 14.36 -12.64 -41.86
N SER A 111 14.95 -13.09 -40.75
CA SER A 111 16.22 -12.53 -40.26
C SER A 111 17.41 -12.83 -41.18
N SER A 112 17.45 -13.99 -41.85
CA SER A 112 18.52 -14.32 -42.80
C SER A 112 18.46 -13.49 -44.09
N ARG A 113 17.26 -13.19 -44.60
CA ARG A 113 17.07 -12.33 -45.78
C ARG A 113 17.42 -10.86 -45.53
N LEU A 114 17.18 -10.36 -44.32
CA LEU A 114 17.58 -8.99 -43.93
C LEU A 114 19.10 -8.87 -43.84
N LYS A 115 19.78 -9.87 -43.28
CA LYS A 115 21.25 -9.91 -43.21
C LYS A 115 21.90 -9.98 -44.60
N SER A 116 21.37 -10.80 -45.51
CA SER A 116 21.93 -10.91 -46.87
C SER A 116 21.73 -9.64 -47.70
N LYS A 117 20.61 -8.92 -47.50
CA LYS A 117 20.37 -7.62 -48.16
C LYS A 117 21.30 -6.52 -47.66
N ALA A 118 21.53 -6.45 -46.34
CA ALA A 118 22.46 -5.49 -45.74
C ALA A 118 23.91 -5.73 -46.18
N ALA A 119 24.34 -6.99 -46.28
CA ALA A 119 25.69 -7.33 -46.77
C ALA A 119 25.89 -6.91 -48.24
N LYS A 120 24.87 -7.06 -49.09
CA LYS A 120 24.93 -6.69 -50.50
C LYS A 120 25.04 -5.17 -50.70
N SER A 121 24.27 -4.38 -49.92
CA SER A 121 24.35 -2.92 -50.00
C SER A 121 25.68 -2.37 -49.49
N GLN A 122 26.29 -3.01 -48.48
CA GLN A 122 27.60 -2.60 -48.00
C GLN A 122 28.72 -2.89 -49.00
N ASN A 123 28.61 -3.99 -49.76
CA ASN A 123 29.60 -4.30 -50.80
C ASN A 123 29.49 -3.35 -51.99
N GLU A 124 28.28 -3.01 -52.43
CA GLU A 124 28.06 -1.96 -53.46
C GLU A 124 28.60 -0.59 -53.02
N MET A 125 28.41 -0.23 -51.74
CA MET A 125 28.95 1.03 -51.19
C MET A 125 30.48 1.02 -51.09
N ARG A 126 31.10 -0.14 -50.90
CA ARG A 126 32.57 -0.30 -50.90
C ARG A 126 33.15 -0.23 -52.30
N GLU A 127 32.53 -0.88 -53.28
CA GLU A 127 32.98 -0.81 -54.69
C GLU A 127 32.87 0.62 -55.24
N LYS A 128 31.77 1.34 -54.94
CA LYS A 128 31.61 2.75 -55.32
C LYS A 128 32.63 3.69 -54.65
N ARG A 129 33.16 3.31 -53.48
CA ARG A 129 34.23 4.05 -52.79
C ARG A 129 35.63 3.75 -53.32
N GLN A 130 35.83 2.63 -54.01
CA GLN A 130 37.11 2.24 -54.60
C GLN A 130 37.25 2.69 -56.06
N ALA A 131 36.14 3.02 -56.73
CA ALA A 131 36.09 3.49 -58.11
C ALA A 131 36.07 5.02 -58.26
N ALA A 132 36.31 5.76 -57.17
CA ALA A 132 36.45 7.22 -57.14
C ALA A 132 37.85 7.59 -56.63
#